data_AF-A0A968FU42-F1
#
_entry.id   AF-A0A968FU42-F1
#
_cell.length_a   1.000
_cell.length_b   1.000
_cell.length_c   1.000
_cell.angle_alpha   90.00
_cell.angle_beta   90.00
_cell.angle_gamma   90.00
#
_symmetry.space_group_name_H-M   'P 1'
#
loop_
_entity.id
_entity.type
_entity.pdbx_description
1 polymer ?
#
loop_
_entity_poly.entity_id
_entity_poly.type
_entity_poly.pdbx_seq_one_letter_code
_entity_poly.pdbx_strand_id
1 'polypeptide(L)'
;MEIRQKAFLILIFLMSAPGSPGTAQEPVASPISVTAEVDPARATLGDLVTYTVRVRHDPDIQVSAPEFAPVEGLEKVDEGRGPSQETEGKIHREFWGKYRADRVGRLTFPALEIP
;
A
#
# COMPACT_ATOMS: atom_id res chain seq x y z
N MET A 1 -14.72 -56.80 28.64
CA MET A 1 -15.79 -56.54 27.65
C MET A 1 -15.25 -55.48 26.68
N GLU A 2 -14.24 -55.87 25.90
CA GLU A 2 -14.29 -56.03 24.41
C GLU A 2 -14.52 -54.68 23.71
N ILE A 3 -13.50 -53.90 23.32
CA ILE A 3 -12.47 -54.07 22.27
C ILE A 3 -13.04 -54.61 20.95
N ARG A 4 -13.20 -53.71 19.98
CA ARG A 4 -13.01 -54.04 18.56
C ARG A 4 -12.10 -53.01 17.92
N GLN A 5 -10.80 -53.32 17.97
CA GLN A 5 -9.77 -52.83 17.05
C GLN A 5 -10.21 -53.09 15.61
N LYS A 6 -10.05 -52.09 14.74
CA LYS A 6 -9.56 -52.34 13.39
C LYS A 6 -8.32 -51.49 13.20
N ALA A 7 -7.20 -52.21 13.25
CA ALA A 7 -5.85 -51.74 13.07
C ALA A 7 -5.67 -51.01 11.73
N PHE A 8 -4.88 -49.94 11.75
CA PHE A 8 -3.88 -49.73 10.72
C PHE A 8 -2.70 -48.98 11.35
N LEU A 9 -1.72 -49.75 11.83
CA LEU A 9 -0.39 -49.26 12.16
C LEU A 9 0.36 -49.06 10.84
N ILE A 10 0.65 -47.82 10.50
CA ILE A 10 1.74 -47.49 9.58
C ILE A 10 2.81 -46.81 10.40
N LEU A 11 3.82 -47.60 10.79
CA LEU A 11 5.07 -47.13 11.34
C LEU A 11 5.95 -46.68 10.16
N ILE A 12 5.96 -45.39 9.84
CA ILE A 12 6.96 -44.82 8.93
C ILE A 12 8.16 -44.43 9.77
N PHE A 13 9.22 -45.24 9.66
CA PHE A 13 10.56 -44.90 10.08
C PHE A 13 11.18 -44.07 8.95
N LEU A 14 11.15 -42.73 9.06
CA LEU A 14 11.90 -41.87 8.15
C LEU A 14 13.17 -41.40 8.85
N MET A 15 14.31 -41.82 8.29
CA MET A 15 15.66 -41.42 8.69
C MET A 15 15.77 -39.89 8.85
N SER A 16 16.31 -39.46 9.98
CA SER A 16 16.82 -38.11 10.16
C SER A 16 18.01 -37.88 9.22
N ALA A 17 17.83 -37.02 8.21
CA ALA A 17 18.94 -36.32 7.58
C ALA A 17 19.20 -35.02 8.36
N PRO A 18 20.45 -34.62 8.60
CA PRO A 18 20.74 -33.29 9.12
C PRO A 18 20.39 -32.27 8.04
N GLY A 19 19.20 -31.68 8.14
CA GLY A 19 18.82 -30.52 7.34
C GLY A 19 19.74 -29.37 7.72
N SER A 20 20.54 -28.92 6.77
CA SER A 20 21.34 -27.69 6.84
C SER A 20 20.54 -26.53 7.43
N PRO A 21 21.17 -25.56 8.12
CA PRO A 21 20.51 -24.32 8.48
C PRO A 21 20.13 -23.61 7.18
N GLY A 22 18.90 -23.86 6.72
CA GLY A 22 18.25 -23.01 5.74
C GLY A 22 18.05 -21.68 6.43
N THR A 23 18.89 -20.71 6.10
CA THR A 23 18.69 -19.31 6.44
C THR A 23 17.27 -18.98 6.02
N ALA A 24 16.35 -18.87 6.99
CA ALA A 24 15.07 -18.28 6.74
C ALA A 24 15.38 -16.85 6.30
N GLN A 25 15.28 -16.61 5.00
CA GLN A 25 15.49 -15.29 4.43
C GLN A 25 14.37 -14.43 5.01
N GLU A 26 14.68 -13.61 6.02
CA GLU A 26 13.75 -12.61 6.51
C GLU A 26 13.27 -11.80 5.30
N PRO A 27 11.96 -11.57 5.15
CA PRO A 27 11.43 -10.84 4.03
C PRO A 27 12.11 -9.47 4.01
N VAL A 28 12.85 -9.19 2.93
CA VAL A 28 13.53 -7.91 2.78
C VAL A 28 12.43 -6.85 2.75
N ALA A 29 12.45 -5.93 3.72
CA ALA A 29 11.48 -4.86 3.73
C ALA A 29 11.66 -4.02 2.47
N SER A 30 10.58 -3.77 1.72
CA SER A 30 10.66 -2.99 0.48
C SER A 30 11.30 -1.63 0.75
N PRO A 31 12.25 -1.18 -0.08
CA PRO A 31 12.93 0.08 0.14
C PRO A 31 12.01 1.29 -0.03
N ILE A 32 10.96 1.13 -0.84
CA ILE A 32 9.91 2.10 -1.08
C ILE A 32 8.53 1.45 -1.03
N SER A 33 7.53 2.20 -0.58
CA SER A 33 6.11 1.85 -0.64
C SER A 33 5.28 3.11 -0.89
N VAL A 34 4.21 2.95 -1.67
CA VAL A 34 3.33 4.04 -2.07
C VAL A 34 1.89 3.61 -1.78
N THR A 35 1.12 4.51 -1.17
CA THR A 35 -0.32 4.34 -0.97
C THR A 35 -1.03 5.60 -1.43
N ALA A 36 -2.27 5.44 -1.89
CA ALA A 36 -3.08 6.54 -2.35
C ALA A 36 -4.52 6.39 -1.86
N GLU A 37 -5.15 7.50 -1.51
CA GLU A 37 -6.47 7.53 -0.89
C GLU A 37 -7.25 8.74 -1.40
N VAL A 38 -8.57 8.58 -1.53
CA VAL A 38 -9.49 9.66 -1.90
C VAL A 38 -10.51 9.83 -0.78
N ASP A 39 -10.60 11.03 -0.23
CA ASP A 39 -11.56 11.38 0.82
C ASP A 39 -12.29 12.71 0.53
N PRO A 40 -13.64 12.75 0.55
CA PRO A 40 -14.53 11.59 0.72
C PRO A 40 -14.63 10.75 -0.57
N ALA A 41 -14.80 9.44 -0.41
CA ALA A 41 -14.99 8.52 -1.55
C ALA A 41 -16.35 8.69 -2.28
N ARG A 42 -17.29 9.45 -1.68
CA ARG A 42 -18.56 9.86 -2.29
C ARG A 42 -18.78 11.34 -2.00
N ALA A 43 -19.09 12.09 -3.04
CA ALA A 43 -19.27 13.53 -3.01
C ALA A 43 -20.47 13.92 -3.88
N THR A 44 -21.03 15.09 -3.61
CA THR A 44 -22.06 15.74 -4.42
C THR A 44 -21.46 16.89 -5.25
N LEU A 45 -22.25 17.45 -6.16
CA LEU A 45 -21.77 18.57 -6.98
C LEU A 45 -21.37 19.76 -6.11
N GLY A 46 -20.19 20.32 -6.37
CA GLY A 46 -19.60 21.42 -5.63
C GLY A 46 -18.79 21.02 -4.40
N ASP A 47 -18.85 19.76 -3.96
CA ASP A 47 -18.07 19.29 -2.82
C ASP A 47 -16.57 19.20 -3.16
N LEU A 48 -15.74 19.37 -2.13
CA LEU A 48 -14.30 19.17 -2.24
C LEU A 48 -13.92 17.73 -1.90
N VAL A 49 -13.03 17.17 -2.71
CA VAL A 49 -12.44 15.85 -2.55
C VAL A 49 -10.93 15.99 -2.54
N THR A 50 -10.27 15.30 -1.61
CA THR A 50 -8.81 15.29 -1.49
C THR A 50 -8.28 13.94 -1.93
N TYR A 51 -7.38 13.96 -2.91
CA TYR A 51 -6.60 12.80 -3.31
C TYR A 51 -5.21 12.88 -2.68
N THR A 52 -4.93 11.98 -1.76
CA THR A 52 -3.72 11.97 -0.95
C THR A 52 -2.83 10.79 -1.35
N VAL A 53 -1.55 11.07 -1.60
CA VAL A 53 -0.53 10.08 -1.92
C VAL A 53 0.52 10.10 -0.83
N ARG A 54 0.77 8.94 -0.23
CA ARG A 54 1.75 8.75 0.84
C ARG A 54 2.86 7.83 0.35
N VAL A 55 4.07 8.35 0.42
CA VAL A 55 5.29 7.63 0.03
C VAL A 55 6.10 7.38 1.28
N ARG A 56 6.45 6.12 1.53
CA ARG A 56 7.37 5.71 2.58
C ARG A 56 8.60 5.10 1.92
N HIS A 57 9.78 5.66 2.18
CA HIS A 57 11.02 5.27 1.50
C HIS A 57 12.23 5.28 2.45
N ASP A 58 13.31 4.61 2.07
CA ASP A 58 14.58 4.68 2.81
C ASP A 58 15.22 6.09 2.75
N PRO A 59 16.04 6.47 3.75
CA PRO A 59 16.59 7.83 3.83
C PRO A 59 17.54 8.22 2.68
N ASP A 60 18.13 7.24 1.99
CA ASP A 60 19.00 7.42 0.84
C ASP A 60 18.23 7.60 -0.49
N ILE A 61 16.92 7.35 -0.49
CA ILE A 61 16.04 7.58 -1.64
C ILE A 61 15.53 9.02 -1.60
N GLN A 62 15.61 9.71 -2.75
CA GLN A 62 15.01 11.03 -2.91
C GLN A 62 13.69 10.91 -3.65
N VAL A 63 12.63 11.50 -3.11
CA VAL A 63 11.29 11.48 -3.70
C VAL A 63 10.84 12.91 -3.96
N SER A 64 10.44 13.17 -5.21
CA SER A 64 9.89 14.44 -5.66
C SER A 64 8.37 14.47 -5.54
N ALA A 65 7.78 15.67 -5.54
CA ALA A 65 6.33 15.78 -5.61
C ALA A 65 5.84 15.28 -6.97
N PRO A 66 4.82 14.42 -7.02
CA PRO A 66 4.27 13.96 -8.27
C PRO A 66 3.41 15.03 -8.95
N GLU A 67 3.22 14.91 -10.26
CA GLU A 67 2.33 15.80 -11.00
C GLU A 67 0.88 15.29 -10.93
N PHE A 68 0.00 16.01 -10.24
CA PHE A 68 -1.42 15.68 -10.17
C PHE A 68 -2.13 16.03 -11.48
N ALA A 69 -2.30 15.00 -12.32
CA ALA A 69 -2.99 15.09 -13.61
C ALA A 69 -4.47 15.53 -13.46
N PRO A 70 -5.04 16.17 -14.49
CA PRO A 70 -6.47 16.47 -14.55
C PRO A 70 -7.32 15.19 -14.46
N VAL A 71 -8.45 15.27 -13.75
CA VAL A 71 -9.41 14.17 -13.63
C VAL A 71 -10.72 14.61 -14.28
N GLU A 72 -11.19 13.89 -15.29
CA GLU A 72 -12.44 14.24 -15.97
C GLU A 72 -13.60 14.29 -14.97
N GLY A 73 -14.35 15.39 -14.98
CA GLY A 73 -15.48 15.60 -14.07
C GLY A 73 -15.12 16.19 -12.70
N LEU A 74 -13.83 16.44 -12.44
CA LEU A 74 -13.35 17.15 -11.26
C LEU A 74 -12.52 18.38 -11.67
N GLU A 75 -12.77 19.53 -11.06
CA GLU A 75 -11.91 20.72 -11.21
C GLU A 75 -10.81 20.70 -10.15
N LYS A 76 -9.54 20.80 -10.54
CA LYS A 76 -8.43 20.93 -9.59
C LYS A 76 -8.44 22.33 -8.98
N VAL A 77 -8.49 22.40 -7.65
CA VAL A 77 -8.60 23.67 -6.90
C VAL A 77 -7.28 24.04 -6.24
N ASP A 78 -6.55 23.05 -5.73
CA ASP A 78 -5.34 23.25 -4.93
C ASP A 78 -4.47 21.97 -4.96
N GLU A 79 -3.20 22.09 -4.64
CA GLU A 79 -2.30 20.95 -4.45
C GLU A 79 -1.18 21.30 -3.48
N GLY A 80 -0.57 20.29 -2.86
CA GLY A 80 0.50 20.55 -1.91
C GLY A 80 1.20 19.31 -1.40
N ARG A 81 2.00 19.54 -0.36
CA ARG A 81 2.85 18.54 0.29
C ARG A 81 2.88 18.74 1.79
N GLY A 82 2.86 17.63 2.51
CA GLY A 82 2.94 17.59 3.96
C GLY A 82 4.38 17.74 4.46
N PRO A 83 4.57 17.87 5.77
CA PRO A 83 5.89 17.79 6.37
C PRO A 83 6.48 16.39 6.14
N SER A 84 7.79 16.34 5.85
CA SER A 84 8.54 15.09 5.85
C SER A 84 8.73 14.62 7.28
N GLN A 85 8.43 13.35 7.55
CA GLN A 85 8.56 12.76 8.87
C GLN A 85 9.46 11.52 8.78
N GLU A 86 10.34 11.32 9.75
CA GLU A 86 11.11 10.08 9.86
C GLU A 86 10.50 9.20 10.94
N THR A 87 10.20 7.95 10.62
CA THR A 87 9.61 6.99 11.56
C THR A 87 10.10 5.59 11.19
N GLU A 88 10.56 4.83 12.19
CA GLU A 88 11.10 3.46 12.00
C GLU A 88 12.20 3.40 10.92
N GLY A 89 13.09 4.40 10.88
CA GLY A 89 14.20 4.47 9.91
C GLY A 89 13.77 4.71 8.45
N LYS A 90 12.50 5.06 8.20
CA LYS A 90 11.97 5.42 6.89
C LYS A 90 11.51 6.87 6.88
N ILE A 91 11.62 7.51 5.73
CA ILE A 91 11.04 8.83 5.47
C ILE A 91 9.61 8.64 4.96
N HIS A 92 8.68 9.37 5.58
CA HIS A 92 7.27 9.45 5.22
C HIS A 92 7.01 10.82 4.58
N ARG A 93 6.52 10.82 3.34
CA ARG A 93 6.08 12.01 2.61
C ARG A 93 4.62 11.89 2.23
N GLU A 94 3.91 13.00 2.31
CA GLU A 94 2.52 13.11 1.87
C GLU A 94 2.41 14.21 0.82
N PHE A 95 1.68 13.92 -0.25
CA PHE A 95 1.32 14.85 -1.31
C PHE A 95 -0.20 14.82 -1.49
N TRP A 96 -0.82 15.94 -1.81
CA TRP A 96 -2.26 15.98 -2.05
C TRP A 96 -2.64 16.85 -3.24
N GLY A 97 -3.68 16.43 -3.95
CA GLY A 97 -4.45 17.25 -4.86
C GLY A 97 -5.87 17.43 -4.32
N LYS A 98 -6.37 18.66 -4.30
CA LYS A 98 -7.77 18.97 -3.95
C LYS A 98 -8.56 19.30 -5.20
N TYR A 99 -9.74 18.72 -5.26
CA TYR A 99 -10.59 18.80 -6.43
C TYR A 99 -12.03 19.13 -6.03
N ARG A 100 -12.73 19.91 -6.85
CA ARG A 100 -14.17 20.14 -6.72
C ARG A 100 -14.93 19.22 -7.65
N ALA A 101 -15.98 18.58 -7.15
CA ALA A 101 -16.83 17.70 -7.96
C ALA A 101 -17.77 18.52 -8.85
N ASP A 102 -17.49 18.56 -10.15
CA ASP A 102 -18.27 19.35 -11.10
C ASP A 102 -19.18 18.47 -12.00
N ARG A 103 -19.03 17.15 -11.91
CA ARG A 103 -19.86 16.18 -12.61
C ARG A 103 -20.26 15.01 -11.73
N VAL A 104 -21.49 14.54 -11.92
CA VAL A 104 -22.01 13.32 -11.27
C VAL A 104 -21.56 12.06 -12.01
N GLY A 105 -21.31 10.99 -11.26
CA GLY A 105 -21.00 9.67 -11.81
C GLY A 105 -19.91 8.95 -11.03
N ARG A 106 -19.42 7.84 -11.60
CA ARG A 106 -18.22 7.16 -11.10
C ARG A 106 -17.01 7.75 -11.82
N LEU A 107 -16.12 8.36 -11.05
CA LEU A 107 -14.88 8.95 -11.56
C LEU A 107 -13.70 8.09 -11.11
N THR A 108 -12.64 8.06 -11.90
CA THR A 108 -11.42 7.30 -11.62
C THR A 108 -10.24 8.24 -11.67
N PHE A 109 -9.40 8.24 -10.63
CA PHE A 109 -8.15 8.98 -10.64
C PHE A 109 -7.14 8.26 -11.54
N PRO A 110 -6.39 9.00 -12.38
CA PRO A 110 -5.38 8.41 -13.24
C PRO A 110 -4.21 7.84 -12.43
N ALA A 111 -3.43 6.97 -13.07
CA ALA A 111 -2.16 6.52 -12.51
C ALA A 111 -1.23 7.73 -12.32
N LEU A 112 -0.46 7.71 -11.23
CA LEU A 112 0.44 8.78 -10.84
C LEU A 112 1.88 8.28 -10.84
N GLU A 113 2.76 8.97 -11.54
CA GLU A 113 4.20 8.69 -11.50
C GLU A 113 4.84 9.40 -10.33
N ILE A 114 5.65 8.68 -9.55
CA ILE A 114 6.42 9.21 -8.43
C ILE A 114 7.89 9.31 -8.88
N PRO A 115 8.41 10.52 -9.17
CA PRO A 115 9.77 10.73 -9.66
C PRO A 115 10.83 10.62 -8.55
#